data_AF-A0A511QGC7-F1
#
_entry.id   AF-A0A511QGC7-F1
#
_cell.length_a   1.000
_cell.length_b   1.000
_cell.length_c   1.000
_cell.angle_alpha   90.00
_cell.angle_beta   90.00
_cell.angle_gamma   90.00
#
_symmetry.space_group_name_H-M   'P 1'
#
loop_
_entity.id
_entity.type
_entity.pdbx_description
1 polymer ?
#
loop_
_entity_poly.entity_id
_entity_poly.type
_entity_poly.pdbx_seq_one_letter_code
_entity_poly.pdbx_strand_id
1 'polypeptide(L)'
;MKKVLLALTATLLLISGGYYFLFVEHVDLQENLKVTQAAAETSTDDKNIEPIMTLEEPLKKVIDYYVVSSKANVYSQADKQSLIVRALYKGEKVSVLESKGEWLRLSDFIVLREGEKPTSEWIEANALSDVPLHLNQQEKLSILDGYLKKSDNFSDYKDLFRDKTQQLLDNGTCVPEDFEELGGWVRSITYKKYNVYFIYCGGLSQSNKLYLNVDTKEIFRR
;
A
#
# COMPACT_ATOMS: atom_id res chain seq x y z
N MET A 1 -53.17 -30.71 -18.43
CA MET A 1 -51.91 -30.10 -18.92
C MET A 1 -51.00 -29.51 -17.83
N LYS A 2 -51.20 -29.82 -16.53
CA LYS A 2 -50.32 -29.32 -15.44
C LYS A 2 -49.27 -30.35 -14.98
N LYS A 3 -49.54 -31.64 -15.18
CA LYS A 3 -48.64 -32.76 -14.80
C LYS A 3 -47.53 -33.05 -15.82
N VAL A 4 -47.70 -32.61 -17.07
CA VAL A 4 -46.68 -32.73 -18.13
C VAL A 4 -45.64 -31.61 -18.03
N LEU A 5 -46.05 -30.42 -17.58
CA LEU A 5 -45.15 -29.27 -17.40
C LEU A 5 -44.15 -29.47 -16.24
N LEU A 6 -44.56 -30.18 -15.18
CA LEU A 6 -43.71 -30.47 -14.02
C LEU A 6 -42.64 -31.57 -14.30
N ALA A 7 -42.88 -32.44 -15.27
CA ALA A 7 -41.90 -33.47 -15.67
C ALA A 7 -40.80 -32.91 -16.60
N LEU A 8 -41.12 -31.88 -17.39
CA LEU A 8 -40.16 -31.18 -18.26
C LEU A 8 -39.22 -30.25 -17.48
N THR A 9 -39.67 -29.65 -16.38
CA THR A 9 -38.80 -28.82 -15.53
C THR A 9 -37.83 -29.65 -14.68
N ALA A 10 -38.19 -30.88 -14.31
CA ALA A 10 -37.32 -31.77 -13.54
C ALA A 10 -36.20 -32.41 -14.38
N THR A 11 -36.40 -32.54 -15.70
CA THR A 11 -35.40 -33.10 -16.62
C THR A 11 -34.37 -32.06 -17.09
N LEU A 12 -34.73 -30.77 -17.15
CA LEU A 12 -33.77 -29.70 -17.47
C LEU A 12 -32.76 -29.39 -16.34
N LEU A 13 -33.11 -29.63 -15.07
CA LEU A 13 -32.20 -29.38 -13.93
C LEU A 13 -31.16 -30.49 -13.71
N LEU A 14 -31.34 -31.67 -14.31
CA LEU A 14 -30.35 -32.76 -14.23
C LEU A 14 -29.29 -32.70 -15.35
N ILE A 15 -29.50 -31.88 -16.39
CA ILE A 15 -28.55 -31.72 -17.49
C ILE A 15 -27.58 -30.55 -17.24
N SER A 16 -27.93 -29.57 -16.40
CA SER A 16 -27.03 -28.45 -16.03
C SER A 16 -26.04 -28.78 -14.91
N GLY A 17 -26.20 -29.90 -14.19
CA GLY A 17 -25.29 -30.33 -13.12
C GLY A 17 -24.11 -31.20 -13.57
N GLY A 18 -24.13 -31.70 -14.81
CA GLY A 18 -23.12 -32.62 -15.35
C GLY A 18 -21.95 -31.96 -16.10
N TYR A 19 -22.03 -30.67 -16.41
CA TYR A 19 -21.01 -29.98 -17.23
C TYR A 19 -19.84 -29.38 -16.45
N TYR A 20 -19.88 -29.38 -15.11
CA TYR A 20 -18.78 -28.84 -14.30
C TYR A 20 -17.72 -29.88 -13.89
N PHE A 21 -17.86 -31.14 -14.32
CA PHE A 21 -16.94 -32.22 -13.96
C PHE A 21 -15.99 -32.68 -15.09
N LEU A 22 -16.00 -32.03 -16.25
CA LEU A 22 -15.17 -32.40 -17.41
C LEU A 22 -14.14 -31.35 -17.85
N PHE A 23 -13.71 -30.49 -16.93
CA PHE A 23 -12.56 -29.57 -17.11
C PHE A 23 -11.64 -29.54 -15.88
N VAL A 24 -11.44 -30.69 -15.24
CA VAL A 24 -10.31 -30.87 -14.30
C VAL A 24 -9.20 -31.55 -15.08
N GLU A 25 -8.38 -30.71 -15.73
CA GLU A 25 -7.15 -31.13 -16.37
C GLU A 25 -6.24 -31.76 -15.30
N HIS A 26 -5.97 -33.05 -15.46
CA HIS A 26 -5.06 -33.79 -14.59
C HIS A 26 -3.64 -33.35 -14.95
N VAL A 27 -3.07 -32.44 -14.15
CA VAL A 27 -1.64 -32.17 -14.20
C VAL A 27 -0.94 -33.36 -13.57
N ASP A 28 -0.44 -34.26 -14.42
CA ASP A 28 0.35 -35.41 -14.01
C ASP A 28 1.59 -34.95 -13.22
N LEU A 29 1.56 -35.18 -11.91
CA LEU A 29 2.73 -35.16 -11.04
C LEU A 29 3.51 -36.47 -11.23
N GLN A 30 4.80 -36.33 -11.56
CA GLN A 30 5.87 -37.34 -11.58
C GLN A 30 6.09 -38.16 -12.86
N GLU A 31 7.05 -37.70 -13.68
CA GLU A 31 8.21 -38.52 -14.12
C GLU A 31 9.26 -37.57 -14.71
N ASN A 32 10.33 -37.20 -14.00
CA ASN A 32 11.59 -37.95 -14.09
C ASN A 32 12.52 -37.55 -12.93
N LEU A 33 12.39 -38.25 -11.80
CA LEU A 33 13.51 -38.55 -10.92
C LEU A 33 14.18 -39.82 -11.48
N LYS A 34 15.17 -39.66 -12.35
CA LYS A 34 16.15 -40.70 -12.66
C LYS A 34 17.57 -40.15 -12.49
N VAL A 35 17.98 -40.09 -11.23
CA VAL A 35 19.37 -40.31 -10.82
C VAL A 35 19.30 -41.69 -10.17
N THR A 36 19.96 -42.74 -10.62
CA THR A 36 21.37 -42.98 -10.29
C THR A 36 21.84 -44.33 -10.88
N GLN A 37 22.99 -44.30 -11.56
CA GLN A 37 24.06 -45.31 -11.70
C GLN A 37 23.86 -46.63 -12.49
N ALA A 38 24.70 -46.79 -13.51
CA ALA A 38 25.60 -47.94 -13.66
C ALA A 38 26.90 -47.53 -14.38
N ALA A 39 28.03 -47.75 -13.69
CA ALA A 39 29.45 -47.95 -14.11
C ALA A 39 30.02 -47.16 -15.32
N ALA A 40 31.02 -46.27 -15.15
CA ALA A 40 32.48 -46.57 -15.11
C ALA A 40 32.91 -47.39 -16.35
N GLU A 41 33.81 -46.99 -17.27
CA GLU A 41 34.98 -46.10 -17.33
C GLU A 41 35.00 -45.51 -18.77
N THR A 42 35.63 -44.39 -19.15
CA THR A 42 37.08 -44.17 -19.26
C THR A 42 37.33 -42.69 -19.60
N SER A 43 38.36 -42.12 -19.00
CA SER A 43 38.98 -40.83 -19.29
C SER A 43 39.33 -40.61 -20.77
N THR A 44 39.16 -39.39 -21.29
CA THR A 44 40.28 -38.45 -21.52
C THR A 44 39.78 -37.11 -22.07
N ASP A 45 40.51 -36.09 -21.66
CA ASP A 45 40.80 -34.83 -22.33
C ASP A 45 40.08 -33.57 -21.85
N ASP A 46 40.92 -32.81 -21.17
CA ASP A 46 40.81 -31.48 -20.61
C ASP A 46 40.71 -30.45 -21.74
N LYS A 47 39.70 -29.58 -21.67
CA LYS A 47 39.82 -28.15 -22.02
C LYS A 47 38.58 -27.38 -21.60
N ASN A 48 38.75 -26.67 -20.49
CA ASN A 48 38.22 -25.35 -20.20
C ASN A 48 36.68 -25.18 -20.28
N ILE A 49 35.99 -25.58 -19.21
CA ILE A 49 34.68 -25.00 -18.88
C ILE A 49 34.97 -23.92 -17.84
N GLU A 50 34.97 -22.66 -18.26
CA GLU A 50 34.95 -21.53 -17.33
C GLU A 50 33.76 -21.74 -16.37
N PRO A 51 33.98 -21.70 -15.05
CA PRO A 51 32.88 -21.83 -14.11
C PRO A 51 31.89 -20.70 -14.41
N ILE A 52 30.63 -21.07 -14.63
CA ILE A 52 29.52 -20.12 -14.73
C ILE A 52 29.57 -19.30 -13.44
N MET A 53 30.12 -18.09 -13.54
CA MET A 53 30.18 -17.14 -12.44
C MET A 53 28.75 -16.95 -11.96
N THR A 54 28.51 -17.44 -10.75
CA THR A 54 27.37 -17.09 -9.91
C THR A 54 27.17 -15.58 -9.98
N LEU A 55 26.08 -15.15 -10.59
CA LEU A 55 25.64 -13.76 -10.58
C LEU A 55 24.98 -13.48 -9.21
N GLU A 56 25.77 -13.51 -8.15
CA GLU A 56 25.39 -12.81 -6.92
C GLU A 56 25.56 -11.32 -7.21
N GLU A 57 24.50 -10.69 -7.72
CA GLU A 57 24.41 -9.24 -7.72
C GLU A 57 24.67 -8.78 -6.27
N PRO A 58 25.61 -7.85 -6.04
CA PRO A 58 25.91 -7.41 -4.69
C PRO A 58 24.61 -6.85 -4.10
N LEU A 59 24.19 -7.38 -2.95
CA LEU A 59 23.05 -6.89 -2.18
C LEU A 59 23.18 -5.37 -2.06
N LYS A 60 22.38 -4.67 -2.87
CA LYS A 60 22.44 -3.22 -2.97
C LYS A 60 22.12 -2.68 -1.59
N LYS A 61 23.08 -1.98 -0.99
CA LYS A 61 22.99 -1.53 0.40
C LYS A 61 21.74 -0.66 0.55
N VAL A 62 20.71 -1.21 1.18
CA VAL A 62 19.49 -0.49 1.52
C VAL A 62 19.86 0.48 2.63
N ILE A 63 19.73 1.77 2.34
CA ILE A 63 19.99 2.84 3.31
C ILE A 63 18.64 3.43 3.70
N ASP A 64 18.42 3.59 5.00
CA ASP A 64 17.23 4.24 5.52
C ASP A 64 17.39 5.76 5.48
N TYR A 65 16.35 6.43 4.98
CA TYR A 65 16.23 7.88 4.89
C TYR A 65 14.95 8.35 5.58
N TYR A 66 14.91 9.64 5.90
CA TYR A 66 13.80 10.33 6.56
C TYR A 66 13.32 11.50 5.70
N VAL A 67 12.02 11.64 5.55
CA VAL A 67 11.41 12.70 4.74
C VAL A 67 11.51 14.03 5.47
N VAL A 68 12.22 15.02 4.90
CA VAL A 68 12.45 16.33 5.53
C VAL A 68 11.39 17.37 5.15
N SER A 69 10.83 17.24 3.96
CA SER A 69 9.76 18.10 3.45
C SER A 69 8.45 17.85 4.19
N SER A 70 7.60 18.88 4.34
CA SER A 70 6.26 18.71 4.93
C SER A 70 5.45 17.64 4.20
N LYS A 71 5.51 17.67 2.88
CA LYS A 71 4.93 16.70 1.95
C LYS A 71 5.89 16.55 0.77
N ALA A 72 6.15 15.32 0.35
CA ALA A 72 6.99 14.98 -0.78
C ALA A 72 6.25 14.02 -1.70
N ASN A 73 6.17 14.35 -2.98
CA ASN A 73 5.52 13.48 -3.96
C ASN A 73 6.48 12.35 -4.37
N VAL A 74 5.93 11.15 -4.46
CA VAL A 74 6.60 9.97 -5.01
C VAL A 74 6.06 9.73 -6.40
N TYR A 75 6.96 9.61 -7.36
CA TYR A 75 6.70 9.56 -8.78
C TYR A 75 6.93 8.14 -9.32
N SER A 76 6.20 7.78 -10.38
CA SER A 76 6.31 6.48 -11.06
C SER A 76 7.60 6.32 -11.89
N GLN A 77 8.27 7.44 -12.17
CA GLN A 77 9.56 7.52 -12.86
C GLN A 77 10.40 8.63 -12.24
N ALA A 78 11.70 8.65 -12.51
CA ALA A 78 12.62 9.71 -12.11
C ALA A 78 12.40 11.00 -12.94
N ASP A 79 11.16 11.49 -12.93
CA ASP A 79 10.65 12.59 -13.74
C ASP A 79 9.46 13.25 -13.03
N LYS A 80 9.50 14.58 -12.87
CA LYS A 80 8.43 15.40 -12.26
C LYS A 80 7.15 15.45 -13.08
N GLN A 81 7.23 15.16 -14.38
CA GLN A 81 6.06 15.07 -15.26
C GLN A 81 5.40 13.69 -15.22
N SER A 82 6.01 12.70 -14.55
CA SER A 82 5.43 11.36 -14.42
C SER A 82 4.30 11.31 -13.38
N LEU A 83 3.55 10.22 -13.36
CA LEU A 83 2.43 10.03 -12.43
C LEU A 83 2.93 10.05 -10.97
N ILE A 84 2.23 10.79 -10.12
CA ILE A 84 2.42 10.73 -8.67
C ILE A 84 1.73 9.47 -8.17
N VAL A 85 2.50 8.56 -7.59
CA VAL A 85 2.04 7.26 -7.06
C VAL A 85 1.47 7.45 -5.65
N ARG A 86 2.16 8.23 -4.81
CA ARG A 86 1.74 8.58 -3.45
C ARG A 86 2.45 9.82 -2.96
N ALA A 87 2.04 10.32 -1.80
CA ALA A 87 2.79 11.32 -1.05
C ALA A 87 3.39 10.72 0.21
N LEU A 88 4.55 11.24 0.61
CA LEU A 88 5.21 10.98 1.87
C LEU A 88 5.24 12.25 2.71
N TYR A 89 5.15 12.09 4.03
CA TYR A 89 5.04 13.19 4.98
C TYR A 89 6.27 13.30 5.87
N LYS A 90 6.50 14.50 6.40
CA LYS A 90 7.69 14.81 7.20
C LYS A 90 7.87 13.82 8.35
N GLY A 91 9.08 13.26 8.46
CA GLY A 91 9.45 12.29 9.49
C GLY A 91 9.22 10.83 9.09
N GLU A 92 8.51 10.57 7.99
CA GLU A 92 8.38 9.20 7.49
C GLU A 92 9.74 8.63 7.13
N LYS A 93 9.93 7.35 7.50
CA LYS A 93 11.13 6.58 7.21
C LYS A 93 10.91 5.80 5.91
N VAL A 94 11.85 5.91 4.98
CA VAL A 94 11.83 5.17 3.72
C VAL A 94 13.18 4.51 3.47
N SER A 95 13.15 3.39 2.76
CA SER A 95 14.34 2.66 2.39
C SER A 95 14.69 2.97 0.93
N VAL A 96 15.90 3.47 0.70
CA VAL A 96 16.37 3.81 -0.64
C VAL A 96 17.13 2.62 -1.23
N LEU A 97 16.68 2.18 -2.40
CA LEU A 97 17.29 1.07 -3.14
C LEU A 97 18.32 1.56 -4.15
N GLU A 98 18.19 2.79 -4.66
CA GLU A 98 19.07 3.31 -5.70
C GLU A 98 19.12 4.82 -5.70
N SER A 99 20.27 5.39 -6.04
CA SER A 99 20.43 6.80 -6.36
C SER A 99 20.79 6.96 -7.84
N LYS A 100 20.08 7.85 -8.53
CA LYS A 100 20.28 8.20 -9.94
C LYS A 100 20.13 9.71 -10.11
N GLY A 101 21.26 10.42 -10.05
CA GLY A 101 21.28 11.88 -10.14
C GLY A 101 20.55 12.51 -8.96
N GLU A 102 19.55 13.35 -9.25
CA GLU A 102 18.72 14.02 -8.22
C GLU A 102 17.56 13.14 -7.71
N TRP A 103 17.50 11.87 -8.11
CA TRP A 103 16.40 10.97 -7.80
C TRP A 103 16.85 9.77 -7.00
N LEU A 104 16.01 9.36 -6.05
CA LEU A 104 16.19 8.19 -5.21
C LEU A 104 15.04 7.22 -5.47
N ARG A 105 15.35 5.96 -5.72
CA ARG A 105 14.37 4.88 -5.95
C ARG A 105 14.02 4.21 -4.62
N LEU A 106 12.73 4.05 -4.34
CA LEU A 106 12.20 3.54 -3.08
C LEU A 106 11.68 2.11 -3.15
N SER A 107 11.32 1.62 -4.34
CA SER A 107 10.74 0.29 -4.54
C SER A 107 11.36 -0.42 -5.73
N ASP A 108 11.12 -1.72 -5.87
CA ASP A 108 11.52 -2.46 -7.05
C ASP A 108 10.70 -2.08 -8.29
N PHE A 109 11.23 -2.43 -9.46
CA PHE A 109 10.50 -2.22 -10.70
C PHE A 109 9.31 -3.17 -10.80
N ILE A 110 8.13 -2.62 -11.06
CA ILE A 110 6.88 -3.35 -11.28
C ILE A 110 6.28 -3.01 -12.64
N VAL A 111 5.69 -4.00 -13.29
CA VAL A 111 4.93 -3.82 -14.53
C VAL A 111 3.45 -3.84 -14.16
N LEU A 112 2.76 -2.71 -14.36
CA LEU A 112 1.35 -2.58 -13.96
C LEU A 112 0.39 -3.29 -14.92
N ARG A 113 0.72 -3.36 -16.21
CA ARG A 113 -0.03 -4.10 -17.23
C ARG A 113 0.90 -4.76 -18.24
N GLU A 114 0.44 -5.88 -18.80
CA GLU A 114 1.17 -6.59 -19.85
C GLU A 114 1.45 -5.65 -21.04
N GLY A 115 2.71 -5.63 -21.49
CA GLY A 115 3.17 -4.75 -22.56
C GLY A 115 3.51 -3.31 -22.14
N GLU A 116 3.25 -2.91 -20.89
CA GLU A 116 3.71 -1.61 -20.36
C GLU A 116 5.18 -1.69 -19.90
N LYS A 117 5.83 -0.53 -19.87
CA LYS A 117 7.20 -0.43 -19.35
C LYS A 117 7.21 -0.61 -17.83
N PRO A 118 8.23 -1.25 -17.25
CA PRO A 118 8.39 -1.29 -15.80
C PRO A 118 8.45 0.12 -15.20
N THR A 119 7.78 0.30 -14.08
CA THR A 119 7.72 1.55 -13.28
C THR A 119 8.23 1.29 -11.88
N SER A 120 8.56 2.33 -11.13
CA SER A 120 9.06 2.21 -9.76
C SER A 120 8.72 3.48 -8.98
N GLU A 121 8.84 3.47 -7.66
CA GLU A 121 8.69 4.67 -6.85
C GLU A 121 9.99 5.47 -6.80
N TRP A 122 9.92 6.74 -7.17
CA TRP A 122 11.04 7.69 -7.21
C TRP A 122 10.71 8.96 -6.45
N ILE A 123 11.69 9.52 -5.74
CA ILE A 123 11.57 10.77 -4.98
C ILE A 123 12.78 11.65 -5.23
N GLU A 124 12.61 12.97 -5.16
CA GLU A 124 13.73 13.91 -5.22
C GLU A 124 14.65 13.74 -4.00
N ALA A 125 15.95 13.67 -4.24
CA ALA A 125 16.95 13.47 -3.20
C ALA A 125 16.92 14.56 -2.12
N ASN A 126 16.59 15.80 -2.50
CA ASN A 126 16.48 16.94 -1.58
C ASN A 126 15.31 16.82 -0.59
N ALA A 127 14.36 15.91 -0.83
CA ALA A 127 13.22 15.68 0.05
C ALA A 127 13.55 14.69 1.17
N LEU A 128 14.72 14.05 1.13
CA LEU A 128 15.17 13.04 2.07
C LEU A 128 16.46 13.45 2.80
N SER A 129 16.63 12.97 4.02
CA SER A 129 17.88 13.02 4.77
C SER A 129 18.21 11.65 5.33
N ASP A 130 19.49 11.28 5.29
CA ASP A 130 20.04 10.08 5.91
C ASP A 130 20.22 10.21 7.44
N VAL A 131 19.89 11.37 8.00
CA VAL A 131 19.90 11.65 9.44
C VAL A 131 18.47 11.62 10.00
N PRO A 132 18.23 10.90 11.10
CA PRO A 132 16.93 10.91 11.78
C PRO A 132 16.48 12.32 12.15
N LEU A 133 15.21 12.63 11.87
CA LEU A 133 14.61 13.90 12.21
C LEU A 133 14.19 13.96 13.68
N HIS A 134 14.78 14.88 14.43
CA HIS A 134 14.39 15.19 15.80
C HIS A 134 13.40 16.35 15.81
N LEU A 135 12.11 16.06 15.60
CA LEU A 135 11.05 17.08 15.64
C LEU A 135 10.76 17.50 17.08
N ASN A 136 10.85 18.80 17.35
CA ASN A 136 10.43 19.33 18.65
C ASN A 136 8.90 19.39 18.75
N GLN A 137 8.38 19.61 19.97
CA GLN A 137 6.94 19.60 20.20
C GLN A 137 6.18 20.66 19.38
N GLN A 138 6.74 21.85 19.20
CA GLN A 138 6.11 22.92 18.43
C GLN A 138 6.02 22.56 16.94
N GLU A 139 7.05 21.93 16.39
CA GLU A 139 7.04 21.45 15.00
C GLU A 139 5.99 20.36 14.78
N LYS A 140 5.89 19.39 15.70
CA LYS A 140 4.86 18.34 15.64
C LYS A 140 3.46 18.94 15.61
N LEU A 141 3.19 19.89 16.52
CA LEU A 141 1.90 20.59 16.58
C LEU A 141 1.62 21.42 15.31
N SER A 142 2.65 22.04 14.72
CA SER A 142 2.54 22.79 13.46
C SER A 142 2.19 21.88 12.28
N ILE A 143 2.78 20.68 12.22
CA ILE A 143 2.46 19.67 11.21
C ILE A 143 0.99 19.24 11.34
N LEU A 144 0.53 18.92 12.55
CA LEU A 144 -0.87 18.58 12.80
C LEU A 144 -1.83 19.72 12.42
N ASP A 145 -1.48 20.97 12.73
CA ASP A 145 -2.25 22.14 12.32
C ASP A 145 -2.36 22.25 10.79
N GLY A 146 -1.33 21.83 10.06
CA GLY A 146 -1.33 21.78 8.60
C GLY A 146 -2.50 20.97 8.05
N TYR A 147 -2.78 19.81 8.66
CA TYR A 147 -3.87 18.90 8.29
C TYR A 147 -5.23 19.36 8.80
N LEU A 148 -5.25 20.03 9.96
CA LEU A 148 -6.48 20.28 10.72
C LEU A 148 -7.04 21.69 10.62
N LYS A 149 -6.28 22.67 10.11
CA LYS A 149 -6.68 24.09 10.11
C LYS A 149 -8.02 24.41 9.44
N LYS A 150 -8.54 23.52 8.58
CA LYS A 150 -9.84 23.68 7.91
C LYS A 150 -10.96 22.87 8.58
N SER A 151 -10.69 22.26 9.74
CA SER A 151 -11.71 21.53 10.50
C SER A 151 -12.83 22.49 10.92
N ASP A 152 -14.05 21.97 10.96
CA ASP A 152 -15.17 22.70 11.55
C ASP A 152 -14.88 22.98 13.02
N ASN A 153 -15.11 24.21 13.47
CA ASN A 153 -14.86 24.64 14.85
C ASN A 153 -13.42 24.38 15.34
N PHE A 154 -12.43 24.43 14.44
CA PHE A 154 -11.03 24.18 14.78
C PHE A 154 -10.53 25.01 15.96
N SER A 155 -10.89 26.30 16.05
CA SER A 155 -10.44 27.18 17.14
C SER A 155 -10.96 26.72 18.51
N ASP A 156 -12.14 26.12 18.57
CA ASP A 156 -12.79 25.70 19.82
C ASP A 156 -12.22 24.36 20.31
N TYR A 157 -11.87 23.47 19.37
CA TYR A 157 -11.48 22.08 19.67
C TYR A 157 -10.04 21.74 19.25
N LYS A 158 -9.20 22.76 19.03
CA LYS A 158 -7.85 22.64 18.46
C LYS A 158 -7.02 21.53 19.09
N ASP A 159 -6.88 21.56 20.41
CA ASP A 159 -6.01 20.60 21.12
C ASP A 159 -6.60 19.20 21.15
N LEU A 160 -7.94 19.08 21.23
CA LEU A 160 -8.60 17.78 21.13
C LEU A 160 -8.43 17.16 19.74
N PHE A 161 -8.61 17.95 18.68
CA PHE A 161 -8.41 17.48 17.32
C PHE A 161 -6.96 17.07 17.07
N ARG A 162 -5.98 17.83 17.58
CA ARG A 162 -4.57 17.44 17.51
C ARG A 162 -4.32 16.11 18.22
N ASP A 163 -4.77 15.97 19.46
CA ASP A 163 -4.64 14.74 20.26
C ASP A 163 -5.21 13.53 19.54
N LYS A 164 -6.46 13.63 19.07
CA LYS A 164 -7.14 12.54 18.37
C LYS A 164 -6.55 12.22 17.01
N THR A 165 -6.09 13.24 16.29
CA THR A 165 -5.40 13.04 15.01
C THR A 165 -4.08 12.33 15.23
N GLN A 166 -3.26 12.81 16.18
CA GLN A 166 -1.99 12.15 16.52
C GLN A 166 -2.22 10.70 16.94
N GLN A 167 -3.21 10.44 17.80
CA GLN A 167 -3.58 9.09 18.21
C GLN A 167 -3.89 8.17 17.01
N LEU A 168 -4.63 8.68 16.03
CA LEU A 168 -5.02 7.94 14.83
C LEU A 168 -3.87 7.73 13.83
N LEU A 169 -2.93 8.66 13.77
CA LEU A 169 -1.73 8.53 12.96
C LEU A 169 -0.74 7.54 13.59
N ASP A 170 -0.52 7.64 14.90
CA ASP A 170 0.42 6.79 15.65
C ASP A 170 0.03 5.31 15.62
N ASN A 171 -1.27 5.01 15.66
CA ASN A 171 -1.77 3.65 15.60
C ASN A 171 -2.04 3.14 14.17
N GLY A 172 -1.75 3.97 13.15
CA GLY A 172 -1.94 3.62 11.73
C GLY A 172 -3.40 3.47 11.30
N THR A 173 -4.37 3.93 12.09
CA THR A 173 -5.80 3.91 11.69
C THR A 173 -6.06 4.87 10.54
N CYS A 174 -5.35 6.01 10.54
CA CYS A 174 -5.44 7.02 9.51
C CYS A 174 -4.04 7.40 9.04
N VAL A 175 -3.96 7.96 7.85
CA VAL A 175 -2.75 8.60 7.29
C VAL A 175 -2.98 10.11 7.17
N PRO A 176 -1.92 10.94 7.07
CA PRO A 176 -2.11 12.38 6.96
C PRO A 176 -3.01 12.81 5.78
N GLU A 177 -2.97 12.07 4.67
CA GLU A 177 -3.81 12.29 3.48
C GLU A 177 -5.31 12.24 3.80
N ASP A 178 -5.74 11.35 4.71
CA ASP A 178 -7.15 11.22 5.12
C ASP A 178 -7.69 12.54 5.71
N PHE A 179 -6.84 13.28 6.42
CA PHE A 179 -7.18 14.59 6.98
C PHE A 179 -7.08 15.70 5.95
N GLU A 180 -6.13 15.62 5.01
CA GLU A 180 -6.01 16.60 3.92
C GLU A 180 -7.23 16.57 2.97
N GLU A 181 -7.81 15.40 2.72
CA GLU A 181 -8.94 15.21 1.80
C GLU A 181 -10.17 16.05 2.23
N LEU A 182 -10.50 16.04 3.53
CA LEU A 182 -11.60 16.84 4.07
C LEU A 182 -11.16 18.18 4.68
N GLY A 183 -9.86 18.40 4.84
CA GLY A 183 -9.31 19.52 5.59
C GLY A 183 -9.42 19.38 7.11
N GLY A 184 -9.58 18.16 7.61
CA GLY A 184 -9.67 17.82 9.03
C GLY A 184 -11.04 17.33 9.46
N TRP A 185 -11.41 17.58 10.71
CA TRP A 185 -12.64 17.07 11.32
C TRP A 185 -13.87 17.85 10.85
N VAL A 186 -14.89 17.13 10.35
CA VAL A 186 -16.11 17.71 9.79
C VAL A 186 -17.29 17.50 10.74
N ARG A 187 -18.10 18.55 11.00
CA ARG A 187 -19.26 18.49 11.89
C ARG A 187 -20.33 17.55 11.34
N SER A 188 -20.77 16.59 12.16
CA SER A 188 -21.81 15.64 11.79
C SER A 188 -23.21 16.24 11.86
N ILE A 189 -23.91 16.28 10.72
CA ILE A 189 -25.33 16.69 10.68
C ILE A 189 -26.31 15.64 11.24
N THR A 190 -25.86 14.39 11.41
CA THR A 190 -26.67 13.29 11.93
C THR A 190 -26.88 13.42 13.44
N TYR A 191 -25.83 13.77 14.17
CA TYR A 191 -25.87 13.97 15.62
C TYR A 191 -26.12 15.44 15.94
N LYS A 192 -27.37 15.88 15.80
CA LYS A 192 -27.76 17.29 16.00
C LYS A 192 -27.65 17.77 17.45
N LYS A 193 -27.87 16.88 18.41
CA LYS A 193 -27.89 17.20 19.85
C LYS A 193 -26.51 17.18 20.52
N TYR A 194 -25.51 16.60 19.85
CA TYR A 194 -24.17 16.38 20.39
C TYR A 194 -23.14 17.02 19.48
N ASN A 195 -22.01 17.45 20.05
CA ASN A 195 -20.91 18.00 19.26
C ASN A 195 -20.07 16.86 18.70
N VAL A 196 -20.59 16.23 17.64
CA VAL A 196 -19.94 15.10 16.97
C VAL A 196 -19.37 15.55 15.64
N TYR A 197 -18.12 15.17 15.40
CA TYR A 197 -17.38 15.38 14.18
C TYR A 197 -17.03 14.03 13.55
N PHE A 198 -16.60 14.03 12.30
CA PHE A 198 -16.17 12.82 11.63
C PHE A 198 -15.02 13.07 10.66
N ILE A 199 -14.34 11.97 10.33
CA ILE A 199 -13.33 11.86 9.28
C ILE A 199 -13.53 10.52 8.56
N TYR A 200 -12.98 10.38 7.35
CA TYR A 200 -12.86 9.09 6.67
C TYR A 200 -11.39 8.69 6.66
N CYS A 201 -11.07 7.47 7.08
CA CYS A 201 -9.71 6.95 7.04
C CYS A 201 -9.63 5.70 6.17
N GLY A 202 -8.86 5.78 5.07
CA GLY A 202 -8.80 4.73 4.04
C GLY A 202 -9.85 4.87 2.94
N GLY A 203 -10.34 6.09 2.68
CA GLY A 203 -11.27 6.43 1.60
C GLY A 203 -12.73 6.65 2.03
N LEU A 204 -13.58 7.15 1.13
CA LEU A 204 -14.90 7.74 1.42
C LEU A 204 -16.06 6.75 1.72
N SER A 205 -15.76 5.51 2.09
CA SER A 205 -16.79 4.50 2.42
C SER A 205 -17.34 4.67 3.84
N GLN A 206 -18.57 4.19 4.10
CA GLN A 206 -19.13 4.26 5.47
C GLN A 206 -18.31 3.47 6.50
N SER A 207 -17.68 2.36 6.13
CA SER A 207 -16.84 1.56 7.03
C SER A 207 -15.57 2.29 7.47
N ASN A 208 -15.11 3.24 6.67
CA ASN A 208 -13.94 4.07 6.94
C ASN A 208 -14.27 5.31 7.78
N LYS A 209 -15.55 5.54 8.06
CA LYS A 209 -16.01 6.73 8.77
C LYS A 209 -15.81 6.58 10.28
N LEU A 210 -15.03 7.48 10.85
CA LEU A 210 -14.82 7.60 12.28
C LEU A 210 -15.56 8.82 12.79
N TYR A 211 -16.25 8.68 13.91
CA TYR A 211 -16.88 9.79 14.61
C TYR A 211 -16.10 10.13 15.87
N LEU A 212 -16.01 11.42 16.20
CA LEU A 212 -15.47 11.93 17.46
C LEU A 212 -16.57 12.72 18.16
N ASN A 213 -16.94 12.28 19.37
CA ASN A 213 -17.74 13.09 20.27
C ASN A 213 -16.80 13.97 21.10
N VAL A 214 -16.86 15.30 20.96
CA VAL A 214 -15.92 16.19 21.67
C VAL A 214 -16.24 16.34 23.16
N ASP A 215 -17.48 16.06 23.55
CA ASP A 215 -17.93 16.16 24.94
C ASP A 215 -17.41 14.95 25.74
N THR A 216 -17.48 13.74 25.17
CA THR A 216 -16.95 12.52 25.81
C THR A 216 -15.49 12.22 25.45
N LYS A 217 -14.96 12.87 24.41
CA LYS A 217 -13.61 12.65 23.83
C LYS A 217 -13.41 11.25 23.26
N GLU A 218 -14.50 10.55 22.91
CA GLU A 218 -14.45 9.19 22.40
C GLU A 218 -14.55 9.16 20.87
N ILE A 219 -13.72 8.30 20.27
CA ILE A 219 -13.83 7.92 18.87
C ILE A 219 -14.69 6.67 18.77
N PHE A 220 -15.66 6.66 17.87
CA PHE A 220 -16.55 5.52 17.65
C PHE A 220 -16.90 5.33 16.17
N ARG A 221 -17.38 4.14 15.83
CA ARG A 221 -17.96 3.80 14.53
C ARG A 221 -19.46 3.56 14.70
N ARG A 222 -20.19 3.62 13.58
CA ARG A 222 -21.61 3.30 13.54
C ARG A 222 -21.83 1.82 13.27
#